data_AF-A0A382BBL3-F1
#
_entry.id   AF-A0A382BBL3-F1
#
_cell.length_a   1.000
_cell.length_b   1.000
_cell.length_c   1.000
_cell.angle_alpha   90.00
_cell.angle_beta   90.00
_cell.angle_gamma   90.00
#
_symmetry.space_group_name_H-M   'P 1'
#
loop_
_entity.id
_entity.type
_entity.pdbx_description
1 polymer ?
#
loop_
_entity_poly.entity_id
_entity_poly.type
_entity_poly.pdbx_seq_one_letter_code
_entity_poly.pdbx_strand_id
1 'polypeptide(L)'
;MSLQQQSVAQTTTKVPNDPENGKNTNPEINEYIEIQMEKERMRLEREAGITSSNIQHFSAPTENLFTADQRGSTTLLFGGLTWGHEHLIEGAFRGLGYKTSAIPTPDVESFQLGKEYGNNGQCNPTYFTVGNLVQYLQGLKKDGMSTEEIIDKHVFVTAGACGPCRFGMYEAEYRLALRNSGFDGFRV
;
A
#
# COMPACT_ATOMS: atom_id res chain seq x y z
N MET A 1 19.17 43.27 -50.04
CA MET A 1 17.76 43.00 -49.69
C MET A 1 17.66 42.97 -48.17
N SER A 2 17.27 44.11 -47.59
CA SER A 2 17.07 44.30 -46.16
C SER A 2 15.59 44.03 -45.86
N LEU A 3 15.30 43.05 -45.02
CA LEU A 3 13.94 42.73 -44.57
C LEU A 3 13.74 43.38 -43.20
N GLN A 4 12.93 44.44 -43.18
CA GLN A 4 12.43 45.09 -41.97
C GLN A 4 11.47 44.15 -41.23
N GLN A 5 11.75 43.86 -39.96
CA GLN A 5 10.78 43.30 -39.03
C GLN A 5 9.79 44.39 -38.62
N GLN A 6 8.51 44.20 -38.92
CA GLN A 6 7.42 45.00 -38.37
C GLN A 6 6.98 44.39 -37.03
N SER A 7 7.03 45.22 -35.99
CA SER A 7 6.52 44.94 -34.64
C SER A 7 4.99 45.04 -34.66
N VAL A 8 4.30 43.96 -34.24
CA VAL A 8 2.85 43.95 -34.03
C VAL A 8 2.59 44.26 -32.55
N ALA A 9 1.90 45.37 -32.29
CA ALA A 9 1.49 45.77 -30.95
C ALA A 9 0.50 44.77 -30.36
N GLN A 10 0.84 44.17 -29.21
CA GLN A 10 -0.07 43.36 -28.41
C GLN A 10 -0.99 44.29 -27.60
N THR A 11 -2.25 44.36 -28.00
CA THR A 11 -3.30 45.03 -27.20
C THR A 11 -3.65 44.13 -26.01
N THR A 12 -3.05 44.38 -24.85
CA THR A 12 -3.41 43.70 -23.60
C THR A 12 -4.72 44.29 -23.08
N THR A 13 -5.85 43.66 -23.37
CA THR A 13 -7.09 43.87 -22.61
C THR A 13 -6.93 43.23 -21.24
N LYS A 14 -6.59 44.05 -20.24
CA LYS A 14 -6.64 43.66 -18.83
C LYS A 14 -8.11 43.38 -18.47
N VAL A 15 -8.47 42.11 -18.32
CA VAL A 15 -9.68 41.72 -17.60
C VAL A 15 -9.39 41.94 -16.11
N PRO A 16 -10.16 42.77 -15.38
CA PRO A 16 -9.97 42.94 -13.96
C PRO A 16 -10.28 41.61 -13.24
N ASN A 17 -9.27 41.02 -12.60
CA ASN A 17 -9.46 39.97 -11.60
C ASN A 17 -9.97 40.64 -10.32
N ASP A 18 -11.30 40.77 -10.20
CA ASP A 18 -11.92 41.04 -8.91
C ASP A 18 -12.01 39.73 -8.09
N PRO A 19 -11.43 39.67 -6.89
CA PRO A 19 -11.41 38.45 -6.08
C PRO A 19 -12.74 38.19 -5.32
N GLU A 20 -13.81 38.92 -5.63
CA GLU A 20 -15.11 38.79 -4.96
C GLU A 20 -16.12 37.83 -5.63
N ASN A 21 -15.78 37.20 -6.76
CA ASN A 21 -16.73 36.32 -7.46
C ASN A 21 -16.77 34.88 -6.90
N GLY A 22 -17.04 34.75 -5.60
CA GLY A 22 -17.06 33.44 -4.92
C GLY A 22 -18.29 33.19 -4.04
N LYS A 23 -19.24 34.13 -3.93
CA LYS A 23 -20.45 33.96 -3.12
C LYS A 23 -21.65 34.71 -3.71
N ASN A 24 -22.00 34.44 -4.97
CA ASN A 24 -23.32 34.79 -5.47
C ASN A 24 -24.23 33.56 -5.30
N THR A 25 -24.69 33.35 -4.07
CA THR A 25 -25.64 32.28 -3.73
C THR A 25 -27.05 32.71 -4.14
N ASN A 26 -27.31 32.87 -5.45
CA ASN A 26 -28.68 32.86 -5.93
C ASN A 26 -29.13 31.39 -5.93
N PRO A 27 -30.09 30.98 -5.07
CA PRO A 27 -30.52 29.59 -4.96
C PRO A 27 -31.00 29.02 -6.30
N GLU A 28 -31.65 29.84 -7.13
CA GLU A 28 -32.18 29.44 -8.43
C GLU A 28 -31.06 29.14 -9.44
N ILE A 29 -29.96 29.90 -9.38
CA ILE A 29 -28.78 29.67 -10.24
C ILE A 29 -28.07 28.39 -9.80
N ASN A 30 -27.94 28.17 -8.48
CA ASN A 30 -27.33 26.95 -7.96
C ASN A 30 -28.17 25.71 -8.29
N GLU A 31 -29.49 25.78 -8.14
CA GLU A 31 -30.41 24.71 -8.52
C GLU A 31 -30.34 24.42 -10.01
N TYR A 32 -30.28 25.45 -10.86
CA TYR A 32 -30.06 25.29 -12.29
C TYR A 32 -28.72 24.59 -12.60
N ILE A 33 -27.63 25.00 -11.95
CA ILE A 33 -26.31 24.40 -12.11
C ILE A 33 -26.33 22.92 -11.70
N GLU A 34 -26.92 22.58 -10.55
CA GLU A 34 -27.04 21.19 -10.09
C GLU A 34 -27.83 20.33 -11.09
N ILE A 35 -28.95 20.84 -11.61
CA ILE A 35 -29.74 20.14 -12.63
C ILE A 35 -28.93 19.91 -13.91
N GLN A 36 -28.17 20.90 -14.38
CA GLN A 36 -27.34 20.73 -15.59
C GLN A 36 -26.18 19.76 -15.34
N MET A 37 -25.52 19.85 -14.18
CA MET A 37 -24.46 18.91 -13.79
C MET A 37 -24.97 17.48 -13.71
N GLU A 38 -26.16 17.28 -13.13
CA GLU A 38 -26.79 15.97 -13.03
C GLU A 38 -27.11 15.36 -14.41
N LYS A 39 -27.71 16.17 -15.30
CA LYS A 39 -28.00 15.75 -16.68
C LYS A 39 -26.74 15.36 -17.44
N GLU A 40 -25.70 16.16 -17.30
CA GLU A 40 -24.43 15.90 -17.99
C GLU A 40 -23.72 14.69 -17.41
N ARG A 41 -23.75 14.50 -16.08
CA ARG A 41 -23.26 13.28 -15.42
C ARG A 41 -23.96 12.05 -15.97
N MET A 42 -25.29 12.05 -16.04
CA MET A 42 -26.06 10.94 -16.59
C MET A 42 -25.76 10.66 -18.08
N ARG A 43 -25.51 11.72 -18.88
CA ARG A 43 -25.11 11.59 -20.29
C ARG A 43 -23.76 10.90 -20.41
N LEU A 44 -22.76 11.38 -19.67
CA LEU A 44 -21.39 10.85 -19.68
C LEU A 44 -21.33 9.42 -19.12
N GLU A 45 -22.04 9.13 -18.04
CA GLU A 45 -22.15 7.77 -17.48
C GLU A 45 -22.75 6.78 -18.51
N ARG A 46 -23.79 7.21 -19.24
CA ARG A 46 -24.39 6.39 -20.32
C ARG A 46 -23.43 6.18 -21.48
N GLU A 47 -22.73 7.22 -21.93
CA GLU A 47 -21.72 7.13 -23.00
C GLU A 47 -20.53 6.25 -22.62
N ALA A 48 -20.09 6.32 -21.36
CA ALA A 48 -19.02 5.50 -20.81
C ALA A 48 -19.47 4.06 -20.49
N GLY A 49 -20.75 3.72 -20.65
CA GLY A 49 -21.30 2.40 -20.32
C GLY A 49 -21.30 2.09 -18.82
N ILE A 50 -21.25 3.12 -17.96
CA ILE A 50 -21.28 2.99 -16.50
C ILE A 50 -22.74 2.82 -16.07
N THR A 51 -23.18 1.58 -15.89
CA THR A 51 -24.58 1.23 -15.54
C THR A 51 -24.85 1.05 -14.05
N SER A 52 -23.88 1.27 -13.16
CA SER A 52 -24.00 0.80 -11.78
C SER A 52 -24.51 1.86 -10.81
N SER A 53 -25.72 1.64 -10.30
CA SER A 53 -26.26 2.22 -9.06
C SER A 53 -25.77 1.50 -7.80
N ASN A 54 -24.89 0.50 -7.93
CA ASN A 54 -24.38 -0.31 -6.82
C ASN A 54 -22.84 -0.26 -6.80
N ILE A 55 -22.31 0.83 -6.26
CA ILE A 55 -20.87 1.03 -6.09
C ILE A 55 -20.44 0.28 -4.83
N GLN A 56 -19.83 -0.89 -4.99
CA GLN A 56 -19.09 -1.52 -3.90
C GLN A 56 -17.75 -0.80 -3.76
N HIS A 57 -17.67 0.10 -2.79
CA HIS A 57 -16.39 0.71 -2.41
C HIS A 57 -15.46 -0.36 -1.83
N PHE A 58 -14.18 -0.25 -2.18
CA PHE A 58 -13.15 -1.09 -1.57
C PHE A 58 -13.20 -0.93 -0.05
N SER A 59 -13.24 -2.05 0.65
CA SER A 59 -13.05 -2.14 2.09
C SER A 59 -11.80 -2.96 2.35
N ALA A 60 -10.97 -2.49 3.28
CA ALA A 60 -9.80 -3.26 3.70
C ALA A 60 -10.25 -4.65 4.19
N PRO A 61 -9.52 -5.73 3.86
CA PRO A 61 -9.80 -7.05 4.40
C PRO A 61 -9.77 -7.06 5.94
N THR A 62 -10.56 -7.96 6.54
CA THR A 62 -10.49 -8.18 7.99
C THR A 62 -9.21 -8.93 8.33
N GLU A 63 -8.41 -8.36 9.23
CA GLU A 63 -7.09 -8.90 9.58
C GLU A 63 -7.16 -9.90 10.74
N ASN A 64 -6.29 -10.92 10.69
CA ASN A 64 -6.08 -11.87 11.78
C ASN A 64 -5.15 -11.25 12.82
N LEU A 65 -5.70 -10.61 13.85
CA LEU A 65 -4.90 -9.90 14.85
C LEU A 65 -4.10 -10.86 15.74
N PHE A 66 -2.90 -10.43 16.11
CA PHE A 66 -2.11 -11.06 17.16
C PHE A 66 -2.61 -10.59 18.54
N THR A 67 -3.06 -11.51 19.38
CA THR A 67 -3.68 -11.23 20.68
C THR A 67 -2.78 -11.58 21.86
N ALA A 68 -3.12 -11.07 23.05
CA ALA A 68 -2.28 -11.24 24.24
C ALA A 68 -2.12 -12.70 24.69
N ASP A 69 -3.15 -13.53 24.53
CA ASP A 69 -3.14 -14.96 24.83
C ASP A 69 -2.20 -15.77 23.94
N GLN A 70 -1.93 -15.28 22.72
CA GLN A 70 -1.03 -15.93 21.76
C GLN A 70 0.46 -15.70 22.04
N ARG A 71 0.82 -14.84 23.03
CA ARG A 71 2.21 -14.46 23.34
C ARG A 71 3.14 -15.65 23.57
N GLY A 72 2.67 -16.70 24.25
CA GLY A 72 3.48 -17.87 24.61
C GLY A 72 3.59 -18.92 23.50
N SER A 73 2.70 -18.89 22.50
CA SER A 73 2.63 -19.89 21.43
C SER A 73 3.13 -19.36 20.08
N THR A 74 3.08 -18.05 19.85
CA THR A 74 3.44 -17.41 18.58
C THR A 74 4.87 -16.88 18.60
N THR A 75 5.65 -17.18 17.55
CA THR A 75 6.99 -16.63 17.32
C THR A 75 6.91 -15.34 16.51
N LEU A 76 7.48 -14.26 17.05
CA LEU A 76 7.66 -13.00 16.36
C LEU A 76 8.87 -13.11 15.43
N LEU A 77 8.61 -12.96 14.14
CA LEU A 77 9.62 -12.90 13.09
C LEU A 77 9.92 -11.44 12.76
N PHE A 78 11.17 -11.11 12.49
CA PHE A 78 11.57 -9.78 12.03
C PHE A 78 12.79 -9.88 11.14
N GLY A 79 12.92 -8.95 10.19
CA GLY A 79 14.03 -8.94 9.25
C GLY A 79 14.11 -7.65 8.44
N GLY A 80 15.20 -7.53 7.68
CA GLY A 80 15.47 -6.33 6.87
C GLY A 80 16.07 -5.18 7.68
N LEU A 81 16.51 -5.45 8.91
CA LEU A 81 17.28 -4.52 9.72
C LEU A 81 18.74 -4.99 9.75
N THR A 82 19.63 -4.18 10.31
CA THR A 82 21.02 -4.64 10.53
C THR A 82 21.04 -5.64 11.67
N TRP A 83 21.99 -6.58 11.66
CA TRP A 83 22.20 -7.57 12.73
C TRP A 83 22.11 -7.00 14.16
N GLY A 84 22.72 -5.83 14.42
CA GLY A 84 22.70 -5.21 15.75
C GLY A 84 21.30 -4.78 16.21
N HIS A 85 20.49 -4.20 15.31
CA HIS A 85 19.11 -3.83 15.60
C HIS A 85 18.24 -5.06 15.87
N GLU A 86 18.41 -6.12 15.09
CA GLU A 86 17.68 -7.37 15.27
C GLU A 86 18.01 -8.01 16.62
N HIS A 87 19.29 -8.05 17.00
CA HIS A 87 19.73 -8.58 18.29
C HIS A 87 19.15 -7.80 19.49
N LEU A 88 19.06 -6.47 19.37
CA LEU A 88 18.44 -5.62 20.39
C LEU A 88 16.93 -5.87 20.49
N ILE A 89 16.26 -6.00 19.35
CA ILE A 89 14.82 -6.31 19.29
C ILE A 89 14.53 -7.68 19.90
N GLU A 90 15.33 -8.71 19.57
CA GLU A 90 15.23 -10.03 20.18
C GLU A 90 15.36 -9.96 21.70
N GLY A 91 16.41 -9.30 22.20
CA GLY A 91 16.64 -9.17 23.63
C GLY A 91 15.48 -8.47 24.35
N ALA A 92 14.97 -7.38 23.77
CA ALA A 92 13.85 -6.62 24.32
C ALA A 92 12.57 -7.47 24.41
N PHE A 93 12.18 -8.13 23.33
CA PHE A 93 10.96 -8.94 23.30
C PHE A 93 11.08 -10.23 24.12
N ARG A 94 12.24 -10.91 24.09
CA ARG A 94 12.48 -12.10 24.94
C ARG A 94 12.40 -11.75 26.42
N GLY A 95 12.90 -10.58 26.83
CA GLY A 95 12.77 -10.07 28.21
C GLY A 95 11.31 -9.86 28.65
N LEU A 96 10.39 -9.66 27.70
CA LEU A 96 8.95 -9.53 27.93
C LEU A 96 8.18 -10.86 27.80
N GLY A 97 8.89 -11.98 27.60
CA GLY A 97 8.30 -13.32 27.51
C GLY A 97 7.77 -13.70 26.12
N TYR A 98 8.16 -12.97 25.06
CA TYR A 98 7.82 -13.34 23.69
C TYR A 98 8.81 -14.35 23.12
N LYS A 99 8.31 -15.25 22.26
CA LYS A 99 9.16 -16.04 21.38
C LYS A 99 9.56 -15.19 20.19
N THR A 100 10.83 -15.20 19.82
CA THR A 100 11.34 -14.37 18.74
C THR A 100 12.40 -15.05 17.91
N SER A 101 12.42 -14.73 16.62
CA SER A 101 13.48 -15.14 15.70
C SER A 101 13.71 -14.06 14.64
N ALA A 102 14.95 -13.60 14.51
CA ALA A 102 15.35 -12.88 13.31
C ALA A 102 15.33 -13.84 12.10
N ILE A 103 14.76 -13.40 10.98
CA ILE A 103 14.90 -14.12 9.71
C ILE A 103 16.31 -13.87 9.13
N PRO A 104 16.87 -14.82 8.36
CA PRO A 104 18.21 -14.66 7.79
C PRO A 104 18.37 -13.41 6.92
N THR A 105 19.61 -13.01 6.63
CA THR A 105 19.86 -11.94 5.67
C THR A 105 19.38 -12.37 4.28
N PRO A 106 18.60 -11.54 3.56
CA PRO A 106 18.07 -11.89 2.25
C PRO A 106 19.19 -12.10 1.24
N ASP A 107 19.01 -13.07 0.35
CA ASP A 107 19.93 -13.36 -0.75
C ASP A 107 19.27 -13.11 -2.12
N VAL A 108 19.94 -13.55 -3.19
CA VAL A 108 19.43 -13.37 -4.56
C VAL A 108 18.17 -14.20 -4.79
N GLU A 109 18.04 -15.36 -4.17
CA GLU A 109 16.83 -16.20 -4.28
C GLU A 109 15.66 -15.52 -3.57
N SER A 110 15.87 -14.97 -2.37
CA SER A 110 14.88 -14.12 -1.69
C SER A 110 14.37 -13.02 -2.63
N PHE A 111 15.27 -12.31 -3.30
CA PHE A 111 14.90 -11.25 -4.24
C PHE A 111 14.04 -11.75 -5.42
N GLN A 112 14.36 -12.90 -6.00
CA GLN A 112 13.57 -13.45 -7.10
C GLN A 112 12.16 -13.85 -6.63
N LEU A 113 12.04 -14.47 -5.46
CA LEU A 113 10.74 -14.82 -4.87
C LEU A 113 9.90 -13.57 -4.60
N GLY A 114 10.54 -12.50 -4.12
CA GLY A 114 9.88 -11.21 -3.91
C GLY A 114 9.30 -10.61 -5.19
N LYS A 115 10.00 -10.77 -6.32
CA LYS A 115 9.50 -10.36 -7.65
C LYS A 115 8.43 -11.28 -8.21
N GLU A 116 8.56 -12.59 -7.94
CA GLU A 116 7.63 -13.61 -8.43
C GLU A 116 6.26 -13.47 -7.76
N TYR A 117 6.24 -13.36 -6.43
CA TYR A 117 4.99 -13.33 -5.66
C TYR A 117 4.48 -11.91 -5.38
N GLY A 118 5.37 -10.91 -5.36
CA GLY A 118 5.02 -9.52 -5.07
C GLY A 118 4.60 -8.71 -6.29
N ASN A 119 4.28 -7.44 -6.06
CA ASN A 119 3.96 -6.49 -7.11
C ASN A 119 5.25 -5.92 -7.74
N ASN A 120 5.46 -6.18 -9.04
CA ASN A 120 6.58 -5.65 -9.84
C ASN A 120 6.66 -4.11 -9.92
N GLY A 121 5.63 -3.42 -9.46
CA GLY A 121 5.61 -1.97 -9.31
C GLY A 121 6.27 -1.46 -8.02
N GLN A 122 6.74 -2.31 -7.10
CA GLN A 122 7.30 -1.90 -5.82
C GLN A 122 8.79 -1.58 -5.85
N CYS A 123 9.30 -0.95 -4.79
CA CYS A 123 10.73 -0.63 -4.67
C CYS A 123 11.54 -1.85 -4.21
N ASN A 124 12.83 -1.86 -4.54
CA ASN A 124 13.72 -3.01 -4.26
C ASN A 124 13.70 -3.51 -2.81
N PRO A 125 13.68 -2.65 -1.77
CA PRO A 125 13.63 -3.15 -0.39
C PRO A 125 12.40 -4.02 -0.12
N THR A 126 11.26 -3.75 -0.76
CA THR A 126 10.06 -4.60 -0.65
C THR A 126 10.35 -6.01 -1.14
N TYR A 127 10.97 -6.16 -2.31
CA TYR A 127 11.30 -7.48 -2.90
C TYR A 127 12.21 -8.29 -1.99
N PHE A 128 13.26 -7.67 -1.45
CA PHE A 128 14.16 -8.37 -0.54
C PHE A 128 13.47 -8.77 0.75
N THR A 129 12.72 -7.88 1.39
CA THR A 129 12.08 -8.18 2.68
C THR A 129 10.99 -9.23 2.53
N VAL A 130 10.06 -9.05 1.58
CA VAL A 130 8.93 -9.97 1.41
C VAL A 130 9.37 -11.31 0.87
N GLY A 131 10.30 -11.31 -0.09
CA GLY A 131 10.81 -12.52 -0.68
C GLY A 131 11.61 -13.37 0.30
N ASN A 132 12.33 -12.72 1.23
CA ASN A 132 13.02 -13.41 2.31
C ASN A 132 12.05 -14.01 3.34
N LEU A 133 10.97 -13.29 3.65
CA LEU A 133 9.89 -13.85 4.47
C LEU A 133 9.30 -15.09 3.76
N VAL A 134 8.96 -15.00 2.47
CA VAL A 134 8.43 -16.15 1.71
C VAL A 134 9.41 -17.32 1.72
N GLN A 135 10.69 -17.09 1.43
CA GLN A 135 11.74 -18.11 1.45
C GLN A 135 11.83 -18.79 2.82
N TYR A 136 11.81 -17.99 3.90
CA TYR A 136 11.85 -18.51 5.27
C TYR A 136 10.65 -19.41 5.58
N LEU A 137 9.43 -18.99 5.24
CA LEU A 137 8.22 -19.78 5.47
C LEU A 137 8.18 -21.05 4.61
N GLN A 138 8.67 -21.00 3.36
CA GLN A 138 8.86 -22.18 2.52
C GLN A 138 9.87 -23.16 3.14
N GLY A 139 10.92 -22.64 3.79
CA GLY A 139 11.86 -23.42 4.59
C GLY A 139 11.17 -24.16 5.74
N LEU A 140 10.39 -23.45 6.58
CA LEU A 140 9.62 -24.07 7.66
C LEU A 140 8.68 -25.18 7.17
N LYS A 141 8.04 -24.95 6.02
CA LYS A 141 7.17 -25.95 5.39
C LYS A 141 7.94 -27.17 4.92
N LYS A 142 9.11 -26.98 4.32
CA LYS A 142 10.01 -28.05 3.90
C LYS A 142 10.54 -28.86 5.08
N ASP A 143 10.73 -28.22 6.23
CA ASP A 143 11.15 -28.84 7.48
C ASP A 143 10.01 -29.59 8.21
N GLY A 144 8.81 -29.61 7.63
CA GLY A 144 7.70 -30.46 8.06
C GLY A 144 6.57 -29.74 8.79
N MET A 145 6.63 -28.42 8.95
CA MET A 145 5.53 -27.65 9.53
C MET A 145 4.39 -27.48 8.52
N SER A 146 3.14 -27.69 8.93
CA SER A 146 2.00 -27.46 8.02
C SER A 146 1.81 -25.95 7.75
N THR A 147 1.19 -25.60 6.61
CA THR A 147 0.91 -24.20 6.28
C THR A 147 0.06 -23.53 7.39
N GLU A 148 -0.93 -24.26 7.92
CA GLU A 148 -1.83 -23.80 8.97
C GLU A 148 -1.07 -23.54 10.27
N GLU A 149 -0.15 -24.44 10.65
CA GLU A 149 0.72 -24.23 11.80
C GLU A 149 1.64 -23.03 11.63
N ILE A 150 2.17 -22.82 10.41
CA ILE A 150 3.02 -21.67 10.11
C ILE A 150 2.23 -20.37 10.33
N ILE A 151 1.03 -20.27 9.77
CA ILE A 151 0.13 -19.10 9.90
C ILE A 151 -0.25 -18.85 11.37
N ASP A 152 -0.60 -19.91 12.11
CA ASP A 152 -1.05 -19.82 13.50
C ASP A 152 0.09 -19.51 14.48
N LYS A 153 1.28 -20.06 14.25
CA LYS A 153 2.41 -19.98 15.20
C LYS A 153 3.45 -18.91 14.86
N HIS A 154 3.28 -18.15 13.79
CA HIS A 154 4.20 -17.06 13.42
C HIS A 154 3.46 -15.75 13.09
N VAL A 155 4.14 -14.64 13.34
CA VAL A 155 3.74 -13.30 12.95
C VAL A 155 4.98 -12.53 12.50
N PHE A 156 4.91 -11.81 11.39
CA PHE A 156 6.01 -10.97 10.94
C PHE A 156 5.83 -9.55 11.44
N VAL A 157 6.79 -9.05 12.21
CA VAL A 157 6.79 -7.69 12.75
C VAL A 157 7.69 -6.83 11.89
N THR A 158 7.12 -5.77 11.33
CA THR A 158 7.85 -4.79 10.51
C THR A 158 7.50 -3.38 10.93
N ALA A 159 8.36 -2.42 10.56
CA ALA A 159 8.02 -1.02 10.71
C ALA A 159 6.98 -0.60 9.67
N GLY A 160 6.07 0.29 10.07
CA GLY A 160 5.14 0.98 9.19
C GLY A 160 5.48 2.47 9.09
N ALA A 161 4.97 3.13 8.05
CA ALA A 161 5.09 4.57 7.89
C ALA A 161 3.80 5.18 7.34
N CYS A 162 3.52 6.44 7.68
CA CYS A 162 2.35 7.19 7.22
C CYS A 162 2.71 8.29 6.19
N GLY A 163 3.85 8.15 5.50
CA GLY A 163 4.34 9.12 4.52
C GLY A 163 4.02 8.77 3.07
N PRO A 164 4.33 9.66 2.10
CA PRO A 164 4.10 9.42 0.67
C PRO A 164 5.02 8.33 0.07
N CYS A 165 5.91 7.77 0.88
CA CYS A 165 6.75 6.65 0.48
C CYS A 165 5.88 5.40 0.27
N ARG A 166 6.27 4.56 -0.69
CA ARG A 166 5.67 3.22 -0.87
C ARG A 166 5.78 2.35 0.37
N PHE A 167 6.67 2.69 1.31
CA PHE A 167 6.80 2.01 2.59
C PHE A 167 5.48 1.94 3.37
N GLY A 168 4.63 2.97 3.28
CA GLY A 168 3.31 2.92 3.92
C GLY A 168 2.36 1.88 3.34
N MET A 169 2.67 1.32 2.17
CA MET A 169 1.91 0.25 1.52
C MET A 169 2.57 -1.12 1.63
N TYR A 170 3.74 -1.23 2.30
CA TYR A 170 4.48 -2.50 2.33
C TYR A 170 3.68 -3.61 2.99
N GLU A 171 2.88 -3.30 4.00
CA GLU A 171 2.05 -4.30 4.68
C GLU A 171 1.06 -4.96 3.71
N ALA A 172 0.28 -4.18 2.97
CA ALA A 172 -0.61 -4.70 1.92
C ALA A 172 0.16 -5.51 0.84
N GLU A 173 1.35 -5.07 0.46
CA GLU A 173 2.19 -5.77 -0.52
C GLU A 173 2.77 -7.08 0.03
N TYR A 174 3.10 -7.12 1.32
CA TYR A 174 3.54 -8.33 2.00
C TYR A 174 2.42 -9.36 2.03
N ARG A 175 1.19 -8.94 2.37
CA ARG A 175 0.02 -9.83 2.35
C ARG A 175 -0.29 -10.34 0.96
N LEU A 176 -0.17 -9.50 -0.08
CA LEU A 176 -0.33 -9.93 -1.46
C LEU A 176 0.64 -11.06 -1.81
N ALA A 177 1.93 -10.88 -1.51
CA ALA A 177 2.94 -11.90 -1.81
C ALA A 177 2.77 -13.18 -0.98
N LEU A 178 2.41 -13.06 0.29
CA LEU A 178 2.13 -14.20 1.16
C LEU A 178 0.95 -15.02 0.65
N ARG A 179 -0.15 -14.36 0.25
CA ARG A 179 -1.27 -15.03 -0.41
C ARG A 179 -0.85 -15.72 -1.70
N ASN A 180 -0.10 -15.02 -2.56
CA ASN A 180 0.35 -15.57 -3.85
C ASN A 180 1.31 -16.76 -3.69
N SER A 181 2.07 -16.83 -2.59
CA SER A 181 2.99 -17.93 -2.26
C SER A 181 2.35 -19.06 -1.45
N GLY A 182 1.03 -19.00 -1.19
CA GLY A 182 0.28 -20.05 -0.51
C GLY A 182 0.24 -19.95 1.02
N PHE A 183 0.59 -18.78 1.58
CA PHE A 183 0.48 -18.44 3.00
C PHE A 183 -0.61 -17.38 3.24
N ASP A 184 -1.76 -17.53 2.58
CA ASP A 184 -2.89 -16.62 2.76
C ASP A 184 -3.38 -16.60 4.21
N GLY A 185 -3.66 -15.41 4.74
CA GLY A 185 -4.00 -15.22 6.16
C GLY A 185 -2.81 -15.15 7.14
N PHE A 186 -1.57 -15.25 6.66
CA PHE A 186 -0.37 -15.00 7.49
C PHE A 186 -0.36 -13.55 8.01
N ARG A 187 0.04 -13.39 9.27
CA ARG A 187 -0.06 -12.13 10.00
C ARG A 187 1.21 -11.28 9.82
N VAL A 188 1.00 -10.02 9.46
CA VAL A 188 2.02 -8.98 9.24
C VAL A 188 1.59 -7.73 9.98
#